data_AF-A0A354G361-F1
#
_entry.id   AF-A0A354G361-F1
#
_cell.length_a   1.000
_cell.length_b   1.000
_cell.length_c   1.000
_cell.angle_alpha   90.00
_cell.angle_beta   90.00
_cell.angle_gamma   90.00
#
_symmetry.space_group_name_H-M   'P 1'
#
loop_
_entity.id
_entity.type
_entity.pdbx_description
1 polymer ?
#
loop_
_entity_poly.entity_id
_entity_poly.type
_entity_poly.pdbx_seq_one_letter_code
_entity_poly.pdbx_strand_id
1 'polypeptide(L)' 'GRSVEVEAGHYVVMGDNRRNSLDSRVFGMVEASDIVGRVVFRFWPIGKAGFVN' A
#
# COMPACT_ATOMS: atom_id res chain seq x y z
N GLY A 1 20.94 -0.74 -0.83
CA GLY A 1 19.51 -0.75 -1.18
C GLY A 1 19.28 0.22 -2.32
N ARG A 2 18.21 0.06 -3.09
CA ARG A 2 17.83 1.04 -4.12
C ARG A 2 17.06 2.17 -3.43
N SER A 3 17.44 3.42 -3.67
CA SER A 3 16.73 4.61 -3.19
C SER A 3 15.94 5.21 -4.35
N VAL A 4 14.78 5.78 -4.04
CA VAL A 4 13.96 6.52 -5.00
C VAL A 4 13.51 7.81 -4.32
N GLU A 5 13.62 8.91 -5.03
CA GLU A 5 13.03 10.18 -4.62
C GLU A 5 11.58 10.19 -5.09
N VAL A 6 10.64 10.49 -4.19
CA VAL A 6 9.21 10.44 -4.49
C VAL A 6 8.77 11.82 -4.97
N GLU A 7 8.22 11.86 -6.18
CA GLU A 7 7.68 13.09 -6.74
C GLU A 7 6.48 13.59 -5.93
N ALA A 8 6.25 14.90 -5.96
CA ALA A 8 5.07 15.48 -5.31
C ALA A 8 3.79 14.86 -5.89
N GLY A 9 2.84 14.54 -5.01
CA GLY A 9 1.57 13.91 -5.41
C GLY A 9 1.67 12.44 -5.78
N HIS A 10 2.83 11.79 -5.57
CA HIS A 10 3.02 10.37 -5.84
C HIS A 10 3.30 9.58 -4.57
N TYR A 11 3.08 8.27 -4.65
CA TYR A 11 3.32 7.33 -3.58
C TYR A 11 4.08 6.10 -4.09
N VAL A 12 4.99 5.59 -3.25
CA VAL A 12 5.58 4.27 -3.42
C VAL A 12 4.84 3.32 -2.49
N VAL A 13 4.17 2.32 -3.07
CA VAL A 13 3.43 1.31 -2.33
C VAL A 13 4.20 0.00 -2.28
N MET A 14 4.11 -0.71 -1.16
CA MET A 14 4.70 -2.03 -1.00
C MET A 14 3.74 -2.96 -0.27
N GLY A 15 3.46 -4.12 -0.87
CA GLY A 15 2.61 -5.12 -0.23
C GLY A 15 3.35 -5.86 0.86
N ASP A 16 2.64 -6.27 1.92
CA ASP A 16 3.24 -6.97 3.08
C ASP A 16 3.85 -8.33 2.71
N ASN A 17 3.27 -9.05 1.74
CA ASN A 17 3.84 -10.27 1.19
C ASN A 17 4.94 -9.93 0.16
N ARG A 18 6.06 -9.38 0.65
CA ARG A 18 7.12 -8.73 -0.17
C ARG A 18 7.65 -9.57 -1.31
N ARG A 19 7.70 -10.90 -1.17
CA ARG A 19 8.21 -11.81 -2.21
C ARG A 19 7.21 -12.08 -3.33
N ASN A 20 5.93 -11.85 -3.09
CA ASN A 20 4.84 -12.19 -4.02
C ASN A 20 3.96 -10.97 -4.37
N SER A 21 4.37 -9.77 -3.99
CA SER A 21 3.65 -8.54 -4.25
C SER A 21 4.17 -7.92 -5.55
N LEU A 22 3.27 -7.71 -6.51
CA LEU A 22 3.49 -6.80 -7.64
C LEU A 22 3.12 -5.40 -7.17
N ASP A 23 4.14 -4.60 -6.85
CA ASP A 23 3.99 -3.26 -6.28
C ASP A 23 4.95 -2.26 -6.93
N SER A 24 5.20 -1.10 -6.31
CA SER A 24 6.01 -0.04 -6.90
C SER A 24 7.44 -0.44 -7.25
N ARG A 25 7.95 -1.56 -6.73
CA ARG A 25 9.24 -2.14 -7.14
C ARG A 25 9.23 -2.66 -8.59
N VAL A 26 8.03 -2.93 -9.15
CA VAL A 26 7.81 -3.46 -10.50
C VAL A 26 7.18 -2.40 -11.40
N PHE A 27 6.08 -1.76 -10.98
CA PHE A 27 5.33 -0.83 -11.83
C PHE A 27 5.62 0.66 -11.60
N GLY A 28 6.42 1.02 -10.58
CA GLY A 28 6.73 2.41 -10.27
C GLY A 28 5.74 3.07 -9.31
N MET A 29 5.72 4.40 -9.28
CA MET A 29 4.90 5.17 -8.34
C MET A 29 3.41 5.15 -8.70
N VAL A 30 2.56 5.50 -7.74
CA VAL A 30 1.12 5.66 -7.91
C VAL A 30 0.75 7.11 -7.67
N GLU A 31 -0.12 7.68 -8.51
CA GLU A 31 -0.62 9.05 -8.31
C GLU A 31 -1.57 9.12 -7.11
N ALA A 32 -1.57 10.24 -6.39
CA ALA A 32 -2.49 10.46 -5.27
C ALA A 32 -3.97 10.35 -5.68
N SER A 33 -4.29 10.72 -6.93
CA SER A 33 -5.61 10.63 -7.57
C SER A 33 -6.15 9.20 -7.65
N ASP A 34 -5.27 8.21 -7.77
CA ASP A 34 -5.66 6.80 -7.86
C ASP A 34 -5.97 6.16 -6.49
N ILE A 35 -5.67 6.88 -5.40
CA ILE A 35 -5.91 6.40 -4.03
C ILE A 35 -7.36 6.69 -3.64
N VAL A 36 -8.18 5.64 -3.59
CA VAL A 36 -9.58 5.74 -3.15
C VAL A 36 -9.71 6.01 -1.65
N GLY A 37 -8.83 5.44 -0.81
CA GLY A 37 -8.89 5.64 0.64
C GLY A 37 -7.96 4.72 1.44
N ARG A 38 -8.02 4.85 2.78
CA ARG A 38 -7.25 4.03 3.72
C ARG A 38 -8.11 2.92 4.32
N VAL A 39 -7.55 1.71 4.39
CA VAL A 39 -8.16 0.60 5.15
C VAL A 39 -8.03 0.90 6.64
N VAL A 40 -9.16 1.09 7.33
CA VAL A 40 -9.21 1.42 8.77
C VAL A 40 -9.83 0.32 9.64
N PHE A 41 -10.57 -0.62 9.05
CA PHE A 41 -11.27 -1.67 9.78
C PHE A 41 -11.23 -3.00 9.02
N ARG A 42 -10.96 -4.09 9.74
CA ARG A 42 -11.08 -5.46 9.24
C ARG A 42 -12.38 -6.05 9.78
N PHE A 43 -13.27 -6.48 8.88
CA PHE A 43 -14.55 -7.09 9.28
C PHE A 43 -14.48 -8.62 9.45
N TRP A 44 -13.56 -9.30 8.75
CA TRP A 44 -13.45 -10.76 8.75
C TRP A 44 -11.99 -11.23 8.87
N PRO A 45 -11.71 -12.38 9.52
CA PRO A 45 -12.63 -13.24 10.28
C PRO A 45 -13.13 -12.59 11.57
N ILE A 46 -14.33 -12.99 12.05
CA ILE A 46 -15.00 -12.36 13.22
C ILE A 46 -14.07 -12.27 14.44
N GLY A 47 -13.32 -13.34 14.74
CA GLY A 47 -12.36 -13.34 15.87
C GLY A 47 -11.15 -12.41 15.71
N LYS A 48 -11.01 -11.76 14.55
CA LYS A 48 -9.98 -10.76 14.24
C LYS A 48 -10.59 -9.44 13.79
N ALA A 49 -11.90 -9.26 13.93
CA ALA A 49 -12.56 -8.03 13.54
C ALA A 49 -12.11 -6.88 14.45
N GLY A 50 -11.81 -5.72 13.86
CA GLY A 50 -11.27 -4.60 14.60
C GLY A 50 -10.64 -3.53 13.72
N PHE A 51 -10.31 -2.40 14.34
CA PHE A 51 -9.58 -1.32 13.67
C PHE A 51 -8.14 -1.74 13.35
N VAL A 52 -7.64 -1.29 12.20
CA VAL A 52 -6.27 -1.51 11.76
C VAL A 52 -5.45 -0.29 12.21
N ASN A 53 -4.35 -0.53 12.92
CA ASN A 53 -3.40 0.54 13.31
C ASN A 53 -2.47 0.88 12.14
#